data_AF-A0A0A1FB92-F1
#
_entry.id   AF-A0A0A1FB92-F1
#
_cell.length_a   1.000
_cell.length_b   1.000
_cell.length_c   1.000
_cell.angle_alpha   90.00
_cell.angle_beta   90.00
_cell.angle_gamma   90.00
#
_symmetry.space_group_name_H-M   'P 1'
#
loop_
_entity.id
_entity.type
_entity.pdbx_description
1 polymer ?
#
loop_
_entity_poly.entity_id
_entity_poly.type
_entity_poly.pdbx_seq_one_letter_code
_entity_poly.pdbx_strand_id
1 'polypeptide(L)'
;MSDKNRHIEIVDKRPFFEKALSFGVQNHIIDQEKRRAIIADGAKGTVQVAAHFGTSHLHTDLENARQRIVNLVSLYLEHTHSGDLRKAAESLRDNTFLSHSRGGNEMLKTLHAMPESAIFGDSKAQPVKEFQDERTLAKPFSLNAYRKERQAREEAATTIAAALWFARNMHLPQSSLDFVGAETIIRTALLVRLGLGDEFPNRTEFAKLINAIRTKNAAGGKLKFPKKILDDLPPEYREVAEKIRREIEKHDAPLMADASMALDVLLNLVEARYFVLESDMEDIGDFDALVSKEWHKVTKGKEDPYSRLTVFMCIAAGAKPKTTVSESEARALIRQVRQHGFDNDAVSAFIKDAAPFEIKDNLLSLWSEEFLPDAEEYLVDDSDPKYTRAMKFLKENCNIKTKDAGKEKK
;
A
#
# COMPACT_ATOMS: atom_id res chain seq x y z
N MET A 1 2.78 -55.70 -32.87
CA MET A 1 1.63 -54.81 -33.09
C MET A 1 1.23 -54.18 -31.77
N SER A 2 1.32 -52.85 -31.67
CA SER A 2 0.42 -52.02 -30.85
C SER A 2 0.74 -50.56 -31.18
N ASP A 3 0.01 -50.03 -32.15
CA ASP A 3 0.04 -48.61 -32.50
C ASP A 3 -0.60 -47.81 -31.37
N LYS A 4 0.21 -47.02 -30.67
CA LYS A 4 -0.27 -45.99 -29.75
C LYS A 4 -0.82 -44.83 -30.59
N ASN A 5 -2.14 -44.79 -30.74
CA ASN A 5 -2.87 -43.63 -31.24
C ASN A 5 -2.56 -42.40 -30.37
N ARG A 6 -1.62 -41.56 -30.84
CA ARG A 6 -1.44 -40.19 -30.34
C ARG A 6 -2.58 -39.36 -30.92
N HIS A 7 -3.64 -39.13 -30.14
CA HIS A 7 -4.62 -38.10 -30.46
C HIS A 7 -3.94 -36.74 -30.40
N ILE A 8 -3.61 -36.18 -31.57
CA ILE A 8 -3.25 -34.78 -31.72
C ILE A 8 -4.57 -34.01 -31.70
N GLU A 9 -4.90 -33.34 -30.60
CA GLU A 9 -6.00 -32.37 -30.58
C GLU A 9 -5.62 -31.21 -31.51
N ILE A 10 -6.27 -31.16 -32.68
CA ILE A 10 -6.16 -30.03 -33.59
C ILE A 10 -6.89 -28.87 -32.92
N VAL A 11 -6.13 -27.91 -32.38
CA VAL A 11 -6.69 -26.69 -31.81
C VAL A 11 -7.27 -25.84 -32.95
N ASP A 12 -8.60 -25.79 -33.04
CA ASP A 12 -9.30 -24.90 -33.96
C ASP A 12 -9.09 -23.44 -33.53
N LYS A 13 -8.31 -22.69 -34.32
CA LYS A 13 -7.94 -21.29 -34.04
C LYS A 13 -8.96 -20.26 -34.52
N ARG A 14 -10.05 -20.69 -35.16
CA ARG A 14 -11.07 -19.76 -35.66
C ARG A 14 -11.73 -18.98 -34.51
N PRO A 15 -12.14 -17.72 -34.72
CA PRO A 15 -12.96 -16.99 -33.77
C PRO A 15 -14.24 -17.78 -33.42
N PHE A 16 -14.72 -17.64 -32.18
CA PHE A 16 -15.88 -18.41 -31.72
C PHE A 16 -17.14 -18.17 -32.58
N PHE A 17 -17.32 -16.94 -33.09
CA PHE A 17 -18.38 -16.63 -34.05
C PHE A 17 -18.31 -17.52 -35.30
N GLU A 18 -17.13 -17.69 -35.89
CA GLU A 18 -16.96 -18.49 -37.11
C GLU A 18 -17.24 -19.97 -36.85
N LYS A 19 -16.83 -20.47 -35.68
CA LYS A 19 -17.15 -21.84 -35.23
C LYS A 19 -18.66 -22.03 -35.09
N ALA A 20 -19.35 -21.12 -34.41
CA ALA A 20 -20.79 -21.17 -34.19
C ALA A 20 -21.57 -21.06 -35.51
N LEU A 21 -21.16 -20.15 -36.41
CA LEU A 21 -21.75 -20.00 -37.74
C LEU A 21 -21.57 -21.26 -38.58
N SER A 22 -20.34 -21.81 -38.62
CA SER A 22 -20.03 -23.05 -39.34
C SER A 22 -20.86 -24.22 -38.83
N PHE A 23 -20.93 -24.38 -37.51
CA PHE A 23 -21.75 -25.39 -36.85
C PHE A 23 -23.23 -25.24 -37.21
N GLY A 24 -23.76 -24.02 -37.13
CA GLY A 24 -25.15 -23.71 -37.45
C GLY A 24 -25.52 -24.02 -38.90
N VAL A 25 -24.63 -23.75 -39.85
CA VAL A 25 -24.83 -24.09 -41.26
C VAL A 25 -24.77 -25.60 -41.49
N GLN A 26 -23.79 -26.29 -40.91
CA GLN A 26 -23.62 -27.74 -41.07
C GLN A 26 -24.79 -28.54 -40.47
N ASN A 27 -25.40 -28.02 -39.39
CA ASN A 27 -26.52 -28.66 -38.70
C ASN A 27 -27.89 -28.10 -39.12
N HIS A 28 -27.97 -27.32 -40.21
CA HIS A 28 -29.21 -26.72 -40.72
C HIS A 28 -29.99 -25.83 -39.71
N ILE A 29 -29.29 -25.28 -38.70
CA ILE A 29 -29.84 -24.30 -37.76
C ILE A 29 -29.90 -22.92 -38.42
N ILE A 30 -28.91 -22.59 -39.26
CA ILE A 30 -28.81 -21.33 -39.99
C ILE A 30 -29.00 -21.60 -41.47
N ASP A 31 -30.15 -21.16 -41.99
CA ASP A 31 -30.51 -21.30 -43.40
C ASP A 31 -29.91 -20.20 -44.30
N GLN A 32 -30.24 -20.26 -45.59
CA GLN A 32 -29.72 -19.29 -46.57
C GLN A 32 -30.24 -17.87 -46.33
N GLU A 33 -31.50 -17.71 -45.94
CA GLU A 33 -32.09 -16.40 -45.68
C GLU A 33 -31.39 -15.73 -44.51
N LYS A 34 -31.18 -16.48 -43.43
CA LYS A 34 -30.49 -15.98 -42.25
C LYS A 34 -29.04 -15.63 -42.54
N ARG A 35 -28.33 -16.38 -43.38
CA ARG A 35 -26.98 -16.00 -43.84
C ARG A 35 -26.98 -14.65 -44.56
N ARG A 36 -27.97 -14.38 -45.44
CA ARG A 36 -28.08 -13.08 -46.11
C ARG A 36 -28.35 -11.95 -45.12
N ALA A 37 -29.19 -12.18 -44.12
CA ALA A 37 -29.44 -11.22 -43.05
C ALA A 37 -28.17 -10.90 -42.25
N ILE A 38 -27.37 -11.92 -41.87
CA ILE A 38 -26.08 -11.72 -41.18
C ILE A 38 -25.10 -10.90 -42.03
N ILE A 39 -25.03 -11.15 -43.35
CA ILE A 39 -24.17 -10.39 -44.26
C ILE A 39 -24.61 -8.92 -44.34
N ALA A 40 -25.91 -8.65 -44.48
CA ALA A 40 -26.45 -7.29 -44.54
C ALA A 40 -26.21 -6.52 -43.23
N ASP A 41 -26.46 -7.17 -42.09
CA ASP A 41 -26.16 -6.63 -40.76
C ASP A 41 -24.66 -6.33 -40.59
N GLY A 42 -23.81 -7.26 -41.03
CA GLY A 42 -22.35 -7.12 -40.98
C GLY A 42 -21.87 -5.90 -41.77
N ALA A 43 -22.35 -5.72 -42.99
CA ALA A 43 -22.02 -4.56 -43.82
C ALA A 43 -22.43 -3.23 -43.16
N LYS A 44 -23.64 -3.17 -42.60
CA LYS A 44 -24.13 -2.01 -41.85
C LYS A 44 -23.26 -1.73 -40.61
N GLY A 45 -22.95 -2.77 -39.83
CA GLY A 45 -22.12 -2.66 -38.64
C GLY A 45 -20.71 -2.16 -38.96
N THR A 46 -20.10 -2.67 -40.03
CA THR A 46 -18.75 -2.27 -40.45
C THR A 46 -18.64 -0.76 -40.68
N VAL A 47 -19.60 -0.17 -41.40
CA VAL A 47 -19.62 1.28 -41.66
C VAL A 47 -19.76 2.07 -40.34
N GLN A 48 -20.65 1.62 -39.45
CA GLN A 48 -20.89 2.29 -38.16
C GLN A 48 -19.67 2.24 -37.24
N VAL A 49 -19.02 1.08 -37.13
CA VAL A 49 -17.84 0.88 -36.29
C VAL A 49 -16.64 1.62 -36.88
N ALA A 50 -16.45 1.62 -38.20
CA ALA A 50 -15.39 2.38 -38.86
C ALA A 50 -15.52 3.88 -38.59
N ALA A 51 -16.72 4.45 -38.74
CA ALA A 51 -16.98 5.86 -38.43
C ALA A 51 -16.79 6.20 -36.95
N HIS A 52 -16.98 5.24 -36.04
CA HIS A 52 -16.76 5.47 -34.61
C HIS A 52 -15.27 5.59 -34.25
N PHE A 53 -14.43 4.68 -34.76
CA PHE A 53 -13.01 4.62 -34.42
C PHE A 53 -12.12 5.47 -35.34
N GLY A 54 -12.50 5.67 -36.60
CA GLY A 54 -11.75 6.42 -37.61
C GLY A 54 -12.71 7.01 -38.65
N THR A 55 -12.64 6.54 -39.89
CA THR A 55 -13.53 6.96 -40.98
C THR A 55 -14.12 5.78 -41.76
N SER A 56 -15.34 5.93 -42.25
CA SER A 56 -16.01 4.91 -43.09
C SER A 56 -15.54 4.89 -44.54
N HIS A 57 -14.60 5.76 -44.93
CA HIS A 57 -14.14 5.90 -46.31
C HIS A 57 -12.79 5.21 -46.58
N LEU A 58 -12.06 4.83 -45.54
CA LEU A 58 -10.78 4.12 -45.68
C LEU A 58 -10.99 2.62 -45.61
N HIS A 59 -10.43 1.91 -46.59
CA HIS A 59 -10.47 0.45 -46.63
C HIS A 59 -9.89 -0.18 -45.34
N THR A 60 -8.76 0.35 -44.85
CA THR A 60 -8.13 -0.13 -43.61
C THR A 60 -9.06 -0.02 -42.40
N ASP A 61 -9.81 1.08 -42.28
CA ASP A 61 -10.74 1.28 -41.17
C ASP A 61 -11.96 0.36 -41.26
N LEU A 62 -12.44 0.09 -42.48
CA LEU A 62 -13.51 -0.89 -42.71
C LEU A 62 -13.06 -2.31 -42.37
N GLU A 63 -11.84 -2.72 -42.74
CA GLU A 63 -11.31 -4.04 -42.38
C GLU A 63 -11.08 -4.17 -40.87
N ASN A 64 -10.51 -3.14 -40.24
CA ASN A 64 -10.39 -3.06 -38.78
C ASN A 64 -11.76 -3.18 -38.11
N ALA A 65 -12.78 -2.47 -38.64
CA ALA A 65 -14.14 -2.55 -38.13
C ALA A 65 -14.76 -3.94 -38.26
N ARG A 66 -14.55 -4.65 -39.39
CA ARG A 66 -14.96 -6.05 -39.55
C ARG A 66 -14.32 -6.93 -38.48
N GLN A 67 -13.02 -6.79 -38.25
CA GLN A 67 -12.30 -7.57 -37.25
C GLN A 67 -12.83 -7.30 -35.83
N ARG A 68 -13.08 -6.03 -35.48
CA ARG A 68 -13.69 -5.66 -34.19
C ARG A 68 -15.05 -6.32 -33.99
N ILE A 69 -15.91 -6.30 -35.00
CA ILE A 69 -17.24 -6.91 -34.93
C ILE A 69 -17.13 -8.43 -34.69
N VAL A 70 -16.26 -9.12 -35.43
CA VAL A 70 -16.03 -10.56 -35.23
C VAL A 70 -15.53 -10.86 -33.81
N ASN A 71 -14.60 -10.05 -33.28
CA ASN A 71 -14.07 -10.21 -31.94
C ASN A 71 -15.17 -9.99 -30.87
N LEU A 72 -15.98 -8.94 -31.01
CA LEU A 72 -17.08 -8.61 -30.10
C LEU A 72 -18.16 -9.71 -30.10
N VAL A 73 -18.60 -10.15 -31.28
CA VAL A 73 -19.61 -11.21 -31.41
C VAL A 73 -19.08 -12.52 -30.85
N SER A 74 -17.81 -12.85 -31.12
CA SER A 74 -17.17 -14.05 -30.58
C SER A 74 -17.15 -14.03 -29.05
N LEU A 75 -16.65 -12.93 -28.45
CA LEU A 75 -16.60 -12.78 -27.00
C LEU A 75 -18.00 -12.90 -26.36
N TYR A 76 -18.99 -12.24 -26.94
CA TYR A 76 -20.37 -12.25 -26.43
C TYR A 76 -20.99 -13.65 -26.48
N LEU A 77 -20.93 -14.33 -27.63
CA LEU A 77 -21.50 -15.66 -27.80
C LEU A 77 -20.81 -16.69 -26.89
N GLU A 78 -19.48 -16.65 -26.85
CA GLU A 78 -18.70 -17.60 -26.05
C GLU A 78 -18.98 -17.41 -24.55
N HIS A 79 -19.07 -16.15 -24.09
CA HIS A 79 -19.41 -15.82 -22.72
C HIS A 79 -20.84 -16.26 -22.35
N THR A 80 -21.82 -15.86 -23.16
CA THR A 80 -23.26 -16.03 -22.88
C THR A 80 -23.67 -17.50 -22.90
N HIS A 81 -23.05 -18.30 -23.76
CA HIS A 81 -23.40 -19.70 -23.95
C HIS A 81 -22.34 -20.68 -23.44
N SER A 82 -21.35 -20.19 -22.67
CA SER A 82 -20.28 -21.02 -22.08
C SER A 82 -19.56 -21.91 -23.11
N GLY A 83 -19.34 -21.38 -24.31
CA GLY A 83 -18.71 -22.10 -25.42
C GLY A 83 -19.60 -23.13 -26.15
N ASP A 84 -20.89 -23.24 -25.83
CA ASP A 84 -21.83 -24.15 -26.51
C ASP A 84 -22.16 -23.66 -27.93
N LEU A 85 -21.62 -24.37 -28.94
CA LEU A 85 -21.79 -24.04 -30.36
C LEU A 85 -23.23 -24.16 -30.84
N ARG A 86 -24.03 -25.09 -30.29
CA ARG A 86 -25.43 -25.26 -30.70
C ARG A 86 -26.25 -24.08 -30.21
N LYS A 87 -26.15 -23.74 -28.92
CA LYS A 87 -26.85 -22.58 -28.34
C LYS A 87 -26.42 -21.28 -29.00
N ALA A 88 -25.13 -21.12 -29.29
CA ALA A 88 -24.63 -19.96 -30.02
C ALA A 88 -25.20 -19.87 -31.45
N ALA A 89 -25.30 -21.00 -32.16
CA ALA A 89 -25.93 -21.05 -33.49
C ALA A 89 -27.44 -20.76 -33.44
N GLU A 90 -28.15 -21.26 -32.42
CA GLU A 90 -29.55 -20.94 -32.17
C GLU A 90 -29.72 -19.44 -31.86
N SER A 91 -28.86 -18.86 -31.03
CA SER A 91 -28.88 -17.40 -30.78
C SER A 91 -28.62 -16.59 -32.05
N LEU A 92 -27.66 -17.02 -32.88
CA LEU A 92 -27.40 -16.40 -34.18
C LEU A 92 -28.63 -16.48 -35.10
N ARG A 93 -29.37 -17.59 -35.11
CA ARG A 93 -30.64 -17.76 -35.86
C ARG A 93 -31.71 -16.80 -35.34
N ASP A 94 -31.89 -16.73 -34.03
CA ASP A 94 -33.03 -16.07 -33.40
C ASP A 94 -32.86 -14.55 -33.26
N ASN A 95 -31.61 -14.05 -33.25
CA ASN A 95 -31.31 -12.64 -33.04
C ASN A 95 -30.52 -12.01 -34.21
N THR A 96 -30.44 -10.68 -34.25
CA THR A 96 -29.68 -9.97 -35.29
C THR A 96 -28.17 -10.11 -35.08
N PHE A 97 -27.36 -10.05 -36.13
CA PHE A 97 -25.91 -10.12 -35.96
C PHE A 97 -25.40 -8.87 -35.22
N LEU A 98 -26.03 -7.71 -35.46
CA LEU A 98 -25.71 -6.47 -34.76
C LEU A 98 -26.04 -6.51 -33.26
N SER A 99 -27.08 -7.22 -32.81
CA SER A 99 -27.37 -7.31 -31.37
C SER A 99 -26.26 -8.04 -30.61
N HIS A 100 -25.65 -9.06 -31.20
CA HIS A 100 -24.50 -9.75 -30.61
C HIS A 100 -23.27 -8.85 -30.53
N SER A 101 -22.99 -8.08 -31.59
CA SER A 101 -21.88 -7.11 -31.58
C SER A 101 -22.08 -6.03 -30.52
N ARG A 102 -23.31 -5.51 -30.37
CA ARG A 102 -23.67 -4.58 -29.29
C ARG A 102 -23.53 -5.23 -27.92
N GLY A 103 -23.98 -6.47 -27.75
CA GLY A 103 -23.83 -7.21 -26.49
C GLY A 103 -22.38 -7.31 -26.05
N GLY A 104 -21.47 -7.67 -26.96
CA GLY A 104 -20.02 -7.69 -26.68
C GLY A 104 -19.49 -6.30 -26.31
N ASN A 105 -19.95 -5.25 -26.98
CA ASN A 105 -19.53 -3.89 -26.70
C ASN A 105 -20.02 -3.39 -25.32
N GLU A 106 -21.24 -3.72 -24.94
CA GLU A 106 -21.80 -3.42 -23.62
C GLU A 106 -21.10 -4.20 -22.50
N MET A 107 -20.64 -5.43 -22.75
CA MET A 107 -19.76 -6.15 -21.83
C MET A 107 -18.47 -5.37 -21.56
N LEU A 108 -17.82 -4.83 -22.60
CA LEU A 108 -16.60 -4.03 -22.44
C LEU A 108 -16.86 -2.69 -21.74
N LYS A 109 -17.97 -2.02 -22.04
CA LYS A 109 -18.35 -0.78 -21.33
C LYS A 109 -18.63 -1.03 -19.86
N THR A 110 -19.35 -2.11 -19.55
CA THR A 110 -19.63 -2.51 -18.17
C THR A 110 -18.32 -2.79 -17.45
N LEU A 111 -17.42 -3.57 -18.05
CA LEU A 111 -16.11 -3.85 -17.49
C LEU A 111 -15.30 -2.56 -17.24
N HIS A 112 -15.29 -1.64 -18.21
CA HIS A 112 -14.62 -0.34 -18.07
C HIS A 112 -15.23 0.52 -16.96
N ALA A 113 -16.54 0.43 -16.73
CA ALA A 113 -17.23 1.17 -15.67
C ALA A 113 -16.81 0.72 -14.26
N MET A 114 -16.35 -0.52 -14.11
CA MET A 114 -15.87 -1.05 -12.84
C MET A 114 -14.49 -0.47 -12.47
N PRO A 115 -14.18 -0.36 -11.16
CA PRO A 115 -12.87 0.11 -10.70
C PRO A 115 -11.75 -0.83 -11.17
N GLU A 116 -10.61 -0.24 -11.55
CA GLU A 116 -9.42 -0.99 -12.01
C GLU A 116 -8.58 -1.50 -10.84
N SER A 117 -8.64 -0.80 -9.72
CA SER A 117 -7.92 -1.09 -8.49
C SER A 117 -8.82 -0.87 -7.27
N ALA A 118 -8.39 -1.35 -6.10
CA ALA A 118 -9.08 -1.09 -4.84
C ALA A 118 -8.56 0.19 -4.15
N ILE A 119 -8.34 1.26 -4.91
CA ILE A 119 -7.88 2.56 -4.41
C ILE A 119 -8.99 3.59 -4.62
N PHE A 120 -9.30 4.36 -3.57
CA PHE A 120 -10.28 5.43 -3.62
C PHE A 120 -9.79 6.62 -4.43
N GLY A 121 -10.68 7.26 -5.18
CA GLY A 121 -10.33 8.41 -6.02
C GLY A 121 -9.43 8.07 -7.22
N ASP A 122 -9.11 6.79 -7.43
CA ASP A 122 -8.29 6.36 -8.57
C ASP A 122 -9.01 6.68 -9.89
N SER A 123 -8.31 7.40 -10.75
CA SER A 123 -8.83 7.81 -12.05
C SER A 123 -8.58 6.69 -13.05
N LYS A 124 -9.54 6.45 -13.95
CA LYS A 124 -9.35 5.43 -15.00
C LYS A 124 -8.13 5.76 -15.83
N ALA A 125 -7.26 4.77 -16.03
CA ALA A 125 -6.00 4.96 -16.75
C ALA A 125 -6.21 5.41 -18.20
N GLN A 126 -7.34 5.05 -18.81
CA GLN A 126 -7.65 5.44 -20.18
C GLN A 126 -9.15 5.70 -20.44
N PRO A 127 -9.49 6.58 -21.40
CA PRO A 127 -10.85 6.78 -21.87
C PRO A 127 -11.51 5.51 -22.42
N VAL A 128 -12.85 5.47 -22.37
CA VAL A 128 -13.65 4.31 -22.85
C VAL A 128 -13.30 3.93 -24.29
N LYS A 129 -13.15 4.92 -25.17
CA LYS A 129 -12.89 4.70 -26.59
C LYS A 129 -11.54 4.02 -26.82
N GLU A 130 -10.50 4.44 -26.10
CA GLU A 130 -9.15 3.85 -26.18
C GLU A 130 -9.12 2.44 -25.60
N PHE A 131 -9.82 2.21 -24.48
CA PHE A 131 -10.01 0.87 -23.94
C PHE A 131 -10.70 -0.07 -24.94
N GLN A 132 -11.77 0.39 -25.58
CA GLN A 132 -12.47 -0.39 -26.61
C GLN A 132 -11.59 -0.60 -27.84
N ASP A 133 -10.79 0.41 -28.21
CA ASP A 133 -9.85 0.32 -29.32
C ASP A 133 -8.86 -0.84 -29.10
N GLU A 134 -8.21 -0.84 -27.93
CA GLU A 134 -7.27 -1.87 -27.53
C GLU A 134 -7.96 -3.24 -27.48
N ARG A 135 -9.11 -3.34 -26.79
CA ARG A 135 -9.74 -4.63 -26.46
C ARG A 135 -10.61 -5.25 -27.54
N THR A 136 -10.78 -4.57 -28.65
CA THR A 136 -11.47 -5.12 -29.82
C THR A 136 -10.57 -5.31 -31.05
N LEU A 137 -9.40 -4.66 -31.10
CA LEU A 137 -8.47 -4.79 -32.24
C LEU A 137 -7.02 -5.05 -31.84
N ALA A 138 -6.37 -4.16 -31.08
CA ALA A 138 -4.93 -4.25 -30.85
C ALA A 138 -4.54 -5.44 -29.94
N LYS A 139 -5.33 -5.69 -28.90
CA LYS A 139 -5.21 -6.79 -27.95
C LYS A 139 -6.61 -7.32 -27.62
N PRO A 140 -7.27 -8.00 -28.57
CA PRO A 140 -8.64 -8.45 -28.39
C PRO A 140 -8.74 -9.40 -27.21
N PHE A 141 -9.77 -9.24 -26.40
CA PHE A 141 -9.98 -10.15 -25.28
C PHE A 141 -10.29 -11.57 -25.76
N SER A 142 -9.54 -12.54 -25.24
CA SER A 142 -10.05 -13.91 -25.14
C SER A 142 -11.07 -13.97 -24.00
N LEU A 143 -11.98 -14.96 -24.04
CA LEU A 143 -12.96 -15.14 -22.97
C LEU A 143 -12.29 -15.33 -21.59
N ASN A 144 -11.17 -16.07 -21.53
CA ASN A 144 -10.44 -16.27 -20.29
C ASN A 144 -9.84 -14.96 -19.76
N ALA A 145 -9.21 -14.16 -20.63
CA ALA A 145 -8.65 -12.87 -20.25
C ALA A 145 -9.75 -11.88 -19.78
N TYR A 146 -10.89 -11.84 -20.49
CA TYR A 146 -12.05 -11.03 -20.07
C TYR A 146 -12.59 -11.46 -18.70
N ARG A 147 -12.77 -12.77 -18.47
CA ARG A 147 -13.26 -13.29 -17.19
C ARG A 147 -12.31 -12.99 -16.04
N LYS A 148 -11.00 -13.14 -16.26
CA LYS A 148 -9.97 -12.81 -15.27
C LYS A 148 -9.99 -11.32 -14.90
N GLU A 149 -10.03 -10.45 -15.90
CA GLU A 149 -10.11 -9.00 -15.68
C GLU A 149 -11.40 -8.62 -14.95
N ARG A 150 -12.55 -9.16 -15.39
CA ARG A 150 -13.84 -8.93 -14.75
C ARG A 150 -13.84 -9.36 -13.29
N GLN A 151 -13.32 -10.55 -12.99
CA GLN A 151 -13.22 -11.03 -11.62
C GLN A 151 -12.35 -10.09 -10.77
N ALA A 152 -11.19 -9.65 -11.27
CA ALA A 152 -10.32 -8.73 -10.54
C ALA A 152 -11.03 -7.40 -10.23
N ARG A 153 -11.78 -6.85 -11.19
CA ARG A 153 -12.55 -5.61 -10.99
C ARG A 153 -13.74 -5.81 -10.06
N GLU A 154 -14.39 -6.98 -10.08
CA GLU A 154 -15.47 -7.36 -9.14
C GLU A 154 -14.93 -7.46 -7.70
N GLU A 155 -13.75 -8.06 -7.51
CA GLU A 155 -13.04 -8.13 -6.23
C GLU A 155 -12.66 -6.74 -5.73
N ALA A 156 -12.13 -5.86 -6.61
CA ALA A 156 -11.81 -4.48 -6.27
C ALA A 156 -13.06 -3.69 -5.84
N ALA A 157 -14.15 -3.79 -6.61
CA ALA A 157 -15.42 -3.14 -6.28
C ALA A 157 -15.99 -3.60 -4.93
N THR A 158 -15.91 -4.91 -4.65
CA THR A 158 -16.37 -5.49 -3.37
C THR A 158 -15.52 -5.00 -2.21
N THR A 159 -14.20 -4.89 -2.40
CA THR A 159 -13.26 -4.37 -1.40
C THR A 159 -13.54 -2.89 -1.09
N ILE A 160 -13.74 -2.07 -2.13
CA ILE A 160 -14.11 -0.66 -1.98
C ILE A 160 -15.43 -0.53 -1.22
N ALA A 161 -16.45 -1.31 -1.58
CA ALA A 161 -17.75 -1.27 -0.92
C ALA A 161 -17.67 -1.66 0.57
N ALA A 162 -16.89 -2.70 0.90
CA ALA A 162 -16.65 -3.11 2.27
C ALA A 162 -15.91 -2.03 3.07
N ALA A 163 -14.89 -1.40 2.50
CA ALA A 163 -14.18 -0.30 3.13
C ALA A 163 -15.09 0.91 3.40
N LEU A 164 -15.95 1.29 2.44
CA LEU A 164 -16.96 2.35 2.64
C LEU A 164 -17.98 2.02 3.72
N TRP A 165 -18.29 0.73 3.90
CA TRP A 165 -19.16 0.29 4.99
C TRP A 165 -18.47 0.48 6.35
N PHE A 166 -17.20 0.08 6.50
CA PHE A 166 -16.44 0.32 7.73
C PHE A 166 -16.26 1.82 8.02
N ALA A 167 -15.88 2.60 6.99
CA ALA A 167 -15.72 4.05 7.10
C ALA A 167 -17.00 4.72 7.64
N ARG A 168 -18.17 4.40 7.06
CA ARG A 168 -19.45 4.96 7.53
C ARG A 168 -19.81 4.54 8.95
N ASN A 169 -19.56 3.28 9.30
CA ASN A 169 -19.88 2.76 10.63
C ASN A 169 -19.00 3.34 11.74
N MET A 170 -17.80 3.81 11.41
CA MET A 170 -16.86 4.45 12.33
C MET A 170 -16.76 5.96 12.08
N HIS A 171 -17.76 6.54 11.41
CA HIS A 171 -17.90 7.97 11.15
C HIS A 171 -16.70 8.65 10.44
N LEU A 172 -15.92 7.89 9.67
CA LEU A 172 -14.83 8.43 8.86
C LEU A 172 -15.38 9.22 7.66
N PRO A 173 -15.01 10.50 7.50
CA PRO A 173 -15.45 11.31 6.36
C PRO A 173 -14.94 10.77 5.03
N GLN A 174 -15.78 10.86 3.98
CA GLN A 174 -15.41 10.43 2.63
C GLN A 174 -14.18 11.17 2.08
N SER A 175 -13.99 12.43 2.45
CA SER A 175 -12.83 13.24 2.05
C SER A 175 -11.50 12.70 2.58
N SER A 176 -11.52 11.89 3.64
CA SER A 176 -10.33 11.25 4.19
C SER A 176 -9.92 9.98 3.43
N LEU A 177 -10.70 9.57 2.44
CA LEU A 177 -10.46 8.35 1.67
C LEU A 177 -9.70 8.60 0.37
N ASP A 178 -9.56 9.84 -0.10
CA ASP A 178 -8.95 10.12 -1.40
C ASP A 178 -7.51 9.57 -1.48
N PHE A 179 -7.23 8.81 -2.55
CA PHE A 179 -5.95 8.13 -2.80
C PHE A 179 -5.57 7.05 -1.77
N VAL A 180 -6.51 6.62 -0.93
CA VAL A 180 -6.28 5.56 0.06
C VAL A 180 -6.64 4.20 -0.53
N GLY A 181 -5.82 3.19 -0.24
CA GLY A 181 -6.17 1.79 -0.54
C GLY A 181 -7.29 1.28 0.34
N ALA A 182 -8.39 0.78 -0.24
CA ALA A 182 -9.54 0.27 0.51
C ALA A 182 -9.18 -0.84 1.51
N GLU A 183 -8.15 -1.65 1.21
CA GLU A 183 -7.66 -2.66 2.14
C GLU A 183 -7.13 -2.07 3.45
N THR A 184 -6.45 -0.91 3.42
CA THR A 184 -5.86 -0.31 4.63
C THR A 184 -6.95 0.18 5.59
N ILE A 185 -8.08 0.68 5.05
CA ILE A 185 -9.28 1.03 5.81
C ILE A 185 -9.85 -0.19 6.54
N ILE A 186 -10.03 -1.30 5.82
CA ILE A 186 -10.57 -2.54 6.42
C ILE A 186 -9.60 -3.06 7.48
N ARG A 187 -8.29 -3.05 7.20
CA ARG A 187 -7.25 -3.48 8.15
C ARG A 187 -7.30 -2.69 9.45
N THR A 188 -7.35 -1.37 9.38
CA THR A 188 -7.44 -0.52 10.57
C THR A 188 -8.75 -0.73 11.32
N ALA A 189 -9.88 -0.80 10.62
CA ALA A 189 -11.18 -1.03 11.27
C ALA A 189 -11.22 -2.37 12.04
N LEU A 190 -10.59 -3.42 11.50
CA LEU A 190 -10.48 -4.70 12.20
C LEU A 190 -9.60 -4.60 13.45
N LEU A 191 -8.49 -3.86 13.40
CA LEU A 191 -7.65 -3.61 14.59
C LEU A 191 -8.39 -2.79 15.65
N VAL A 192 -9.08 -1.72 15.25
CA VAL A 192 -9.90 -0.88 16.13
C VAL A 192 -10.94 -1.73 16.86
N ARG A 193 -11.69 -2.58 16.12
CA ARG A 193 -12.66 -3.52 16.70
C ARG A 193 -12.01 -4.54 17.63
N LEU A 194 -10.81 -5.04 17.30
CA LEU A 194 -10.06 -5.95 18.17
C LEU A 194 -9.67 -5.27 19.49
N GLY A 195 -9.29 -3.99 19.42
CA GLY A 195 -9.04 -3.10 20.56
C GLY A 195 -10.29 -2.64 21.30
N LEU A 196 -11.49 -2.99 20.81
CA LEU A 196 -12.80 -2.56 21.31
C LEU A 196 -13.05 -1.05 21.17
N GLY A 197 -12.40 -0.39 20.22
CA GLY A 197 -12.71 0.98 19.81
C GLY A 197 -13.75 1.06 18.69
N ASP A 198 -14.13 2.28 18.35
CA ASP A 198 -15.16 2.62 17.37
C ASP A 198 -14.77 3.75 16.39
N GLU A 199 -13.59 4.35 16.54
CA GLU A 199 -13.09 5.44 15.70
C GLU A 199 -11.75 5.07 15.01
N PHE A 200 -11.49 5.68 13.85
CA PHE A 200 -10.21 5.53 13.16
C PHE A 200 -9.13 6.36 13.89
N PRO A 201 -7.96 5.76 14.17
CA PRO A 201 -6.95 6.42 14.99
C PRO A 201 -6.09 7.41 14.20
N ASN A 202 -5.68 8.48 14.87
CA ASN A 202 -4.49 9.24 14.48
C ASN A 202 -3.19 8.46 14.79
N ARG A 203 -2.01 9.02 14.49
CA ARG A 203 -0.73 8.30 14.64
C ARG A 203 -0.46 7.84 16.09
N THR A 204 -0.73 8.71 17.05
CA THR A 204 -0.56 8.44 18.48
C THR A 204 -1.55 7.40 19.00
N GLU A 205 -2.81 7.50 18.60
CA GLU A 205 -3.86 6.53 18.95
C GLU A 205 -3.59 5.16 18.34
N PHE A 206 -3.05 5.12 17.11
CA PHE A 206 -2.67 3.89 16.46
C PHE A 206 -1.54 3.19 17.22
N ALA A 207 -0.51 3.94 17.64
CA ALA A 207 0.55 3.43 18.49
C ALA A 207 0.03 2.87 19.82
N LYS A 208 -0.91 3.58 20.48
CA LYS A 208 -1.58 3.12 21.71
C LYS A 208 -2.37 1.84 21.47
N LEU A 209 -3.14 1.77 20.38
CA LEU A 209 -3.93 0.60 19.98
C LEU A 209 -3.04 -0.63 19.77
N ILE A 210 -1.97 -0.49 18.98
CA ILE A 210 -1.00 -1.56 18.75
C ILE A 210 -0.40 -2.01 20.08
N ASN A 211 0.09 -1.09 20.91
CA ASN A 211 0.70 -1.43 22.19
C ASN A 211 -0.28 -2.16 23.14
N ALA A 212 -1.55 -1.74 23.18
CA ALA A 212 -2.59 -2.42 23.96
C ALA A 212 -2.84 -3.85 23.46
N ILE A 213 -2.91 -4.05 22.14
CA ILE A 213 -3.05 -5.37 21.52
C ILE A 213 -1.85 -6.26 21.87
N ARG A 214 -0.62 -5.75 21.75
CA ARG A 214 0.61 -6.48 22.11
C ARG A 214 0.59 -6.96 23.56
N THR A 215 0.27 -6.05 24.49
CA THR A 215 0.24 -6.33 25.93
C THR A 215 -0.78 -7.41 26.27
N LYS A 216 -1.96 -7.36 25.64
CA LYS A 216 -3.02 -8.36 25.82
C LYS A 216 -2.62 -9.74 25.28
N ASN A 217 -1.88 -9.79 24.17
CA ASN A 217 -1.44 -11.06 23.56
C ASN A 217 -0.26 -11.72 24.28
N ALA A 218 0.63 -10.94 24.91
CA ALA A 218 1.74 -11.46 25.70
C ALA A 218 1.27 -12.41 26.82
N ALA A 219 0.02 -12.26 27.28
CA ALA A 219 -0.61 -13.11 28.28
C ALA A 219 -1.23 -14.42 27.75
N GLY A 220 -1.31 -14.66 26.41
CA GLY A 220 -2.19 -15.69 25.85
C GLY A 220 -1.79 -16.40 24.54
N GLY A 221 -0.62 -16.12 23.95
CA GLY A 221 -0.19 -16.75 22.69
C GLY A 221 -0.74 -16.06 21.42
N LYS A 222 -0.43 -16.63 20.23
CA LYS A 222 -0.60 -16.04 18.88
C LYS A 222 -1.82 -15.12 18.77
N LEU A 223 -1.59 -13.85 18.38
CA LEU A 223 -2.65 -12.88 18.13
C LEU A 223 -3.70 -13.46 17.17
N LYS A 224 -4.95 -13.53 17.62
CA LYS A 224 -6.10 -14.01 16.84
C LYS A 224 -7.28 -13.07 16.98
N PHE A 225 -7.97 -12.86 15.86
CA PHE A 225 -9.18 -12.07 15.79
C PHE A 225 -10.39 -12.95 16.10
N PRO A 226 -11.22 -12.59 17.09
CA PRO A 226 -12.48 -13.29 17.33
C PRO A 226 -13.39 -13.21 16.10
N LYS A 227 -14.00 -14.32 15.67
CA LYS A 227 -14.92 -14.32 14.51
C LYS A 227 -16.08 -13.31 14.66
N LYS A 228 -16.51 -13.08 15.90
CA LYS A 228 -17.62 -12.16 16.24
C LYS A 228 -17.41 -10.71 15.80
N ILE A 229 -16.18 -10.28 15.52
CA ILE A 229 -15.92 -8.92 15.02
C ILE A 229 -16.48 -8.70 13.61
N LEU A 230 -16.91 -9.78 12.93
CA LEU A 230 -17.49 -9.77 11.59
C LEU A 230 -18.99 -10.08 11.57
N ASP A 231 -19.64 -10.26 12.72
CA ASP A 231 -21.01 -10.77 12.77
C ASP A 231 -22.04 -9.76 12.22
N ASP A 232 -21.76 -8.47 12.37
CA ASP A 232 -22.58 -7.34 11.89
C ASP A 232 -22.34 -7.00 10.42
N LEU A 233 -21.32 -7.60 9.78
CA LEU A 233 -21.03 -7.34 8.37
C LEU A 233 -22.13 -7.94 7.47
N PRO A 234 -22.60 -7.18 6.47
CA PRO A 234 -23.38 -7.71 5.35
C PRO A 234 -22.72 -8.95 4.73
N PRO A 235 -23.51 -9.95 4.27
CA PRO A 235 -22.98 -11.19 3.73
C PRO A 235 -21.99 -10.98 2.58
N GLU A 236 -22.23 -9.99 1.70
CA GLU A 236 -21.35 -9.69 0.57
C GLU A 236 -19.95 -9.18 0.96
N TYR A 237 -19.78 -8.61 2.17
CA TYR A 237 -18.49 -8.06 2.63
C TYR A 237 -17.73 -9.01 3.55
N ARG A 238 -18.40 -10.06 4.04
CA ARG A 238 -17.82 -10.98 5.02
C ARG A 238 -16.61 -11.73 4.48
N GLU A 239 -16.64 -12.14 3.21
CA GLU A 239 -15.53 -12.88 2.60
C GLU A 239 -14.27 -12.03 2.47
N VAL A 240 -14.39 -10.79 1.99
CA VAL A 240 -13.24 -9.88 1.85
C VAL A 240 -12.66 -9.50 3.22
N ALA A 241 -13.51 -9.20 4.21
CA ALA A 241 -13.05 -8.90 5.56
C ALA A 241 -12.37 -10.11 6.23
N GLU A 242 -12.89 -11.32 6.01
CA GLU A 242 -12.29 -12.56 6.51
C GLU A 242 -10.93 -12.86 5.84
N LYS A 243 -10.79 -12.60 4.54
CA LYS A 243 -9.51 -12.69 3.83
C LYS A 243 -8.49 -11.74 4.44
N ILE A 244 -8.84 -10.47 4.61
CA ILE A 244 -7.95 -9.44 5.18
C ILE A 244 -7.59 -9.78 6.63
N ARG A 245 -8.56 -10.21 7.44
CA ARG A 245 -8.33 -10.68 8.81
C ARG A 245 -7.26 -11.78 8.87
N ARG A 246 -7.34 -12.77 7.97
CA ARG A 246 -6.34 -13.85 7.88
C ARG A 246 -4.96 -13.36 7.46
N GLU A 247 -4.90 -12.39 6.55
CA GLU A 247 -3.62 -11.78 6.14
C GLU A 247 -2.96 -11.03 7.30
N ILE A 248 -3.73 -10.28 8.11
CA ILE A 248 -3.23 -9.63 9.33
C ILE A 248 -2.70 -10.69 10.32
N GLU A 249 -3.46 -11.75 10.58
CA GLU A 249 -3.04 -12.85 11.46
C GLU A 249 -1.79 -13.58 10.99
N LYS A 250 -1.55 -13.60 9.68
CA LYS A 250 -0.41 -14.29 9.10
C LYS A 250 0.84 -13.41 9.06
N HIS A 251 0.69 -12.13 8.75
CA HIS A 251 1.80 -11.25 8.41
C HIS A 251 2.13 -10.21 9.49
N ASP A 252 1.14 -9.73 10.23
CA ASP A 252 1.34 -8.63 11.20
C ASP A 252 1.33 -9.15 12.64
N ALA A 253 0.47 -10.15 12.93
CA ALA A 253 0.39 -10.78 14.24
C ALA A 253 1.72 -11.35 14.77
N PRO A 254 2.59 -11.98 13.96
CA PRO A 254 3.91 -12.41 14.44
C PRO A 254 4.79 -11.24 14.89
N LEU A 255 4.74 -10.10 14.19
CA LEU A 255 5.51 -8.90 14.53
C LEU A 255 4.99 -8.27 15.83
N MET A 256 3.66 -8.18 15.98
CA MET A 256 3.03 -7.67 17.20
C MET A 256 3.30 -8.58 18.42
N ALA A 257 3.44 -9.89 18.20
CA ALA A 257 3.69 -10.86 19.27
C ALA A 257 5.17 -10.90 19.74
N ASP A 258 6.10 -10.32 18.98
CA ASP A 258 7.51 -10.28 19.36
C ASP A 258 7.72 -9.25 20.49
N ALA A 259 7.89 -9.72 21.72
CA ALA A 259 8.12 -8.85 22.88
C ALA A 259 9.52 -8.19 22.90
N SER A 260 10.47 -8.68 22.09
CA SER A 260 11.81 -8.11 22.01
C SER A 260 11.87 -6.88 21.10
N MET A 261 10.91 -6.74 20.20
CA MET A 261 10.86 -5.63 19.24
C MET A 261 10.34 -4.35 19.92
N ALA A 262 11.10 -3.27 19.86
CA ALA A 262 10.65 -1.97 20.34
C ALA A 262 9.41 -1.46 19.56
N LEU A 263 8.60 -0.60 20.19
CA LEU A 263 7.32 -0.16 19.61
C LEU A 263 7.52 0.73 18.37
N ASP A 264 8.50 1.62 18.39
CA ASP A 264 8.92 2.46 17.26
C ASP A 264 9.30 1.60 16.04
N VAL A 265 10.13 0.58 16.25
CA VAL A 265 10.55 -0.34 15.18
C VAL A 265 9.36 -1.10 14.60
N LEU A 266 8.47 -1.60 15.46
CA LEU A 266 7.27 -2.29 14.99
C LEU A 266 6.38 -1.37 14.15
N LEU A 267 6.10 -0.16 14.64
CA LEU A 267 5.23 0.80 13.95
C LEU A 267 5.81 1.12 12.57
N ASN A 268 7.11 1.39 12.46
CA ASN A 268 7.77 1.62 11.17
C ASN A 268 7.62 0.45 10.18
N LEU A 269 7.52 -0.80 10.65
CA LEU A 269 7.34 -1.97 9.78
C LEU A 269 5.89 -2.18 9.31
N VAL A 270 4.90 -1.71 10.07
CA VAL A 270 3.49 -2.04 9.84
C VAL A 270 2.62 -0.85 9.45
N GLU A 271 2.96 0.38 9.85
CA GLU A 271 2.12 1.58 9.71
C GLU A 271 1.60 1.77 8.28
N ALA A 272 2.46 1.62 7.27
CA ALA A 272 2.08 1.74 5.86
C ALA A 272 1.03 0.71 5.36
N ARG A 273 0.76 -0.35 6.13
CA ARG A 273 -0.28 -1.36 5.83
C ARG A 273 -1.64 -0.96 6.38
N TYR A 274 -1.71 0.06 7.22
CA TYR A 274 -2.90 0.51 7.92
C TYR A 274 -3.23 1.94 7.52
N PHE A 275 -4.51 2.27 7.57
CA PHE A 275 -4.95 3.66 7.49
C PHE A 275 -4.77 4.32 8.85
N VAL A 276 -4.17 5.51 8.86
CA VAL A 276 -3.94 6.35 10.04
C VAL A 276 -4.32 7.77 9.63
N LEU A 277 -5.10 8.47 10.47
CA LEU A 277 -5.46 9.86 10.21
C LEU A 277 -4.23 10.76 10.31
N GLU A 278 -4.19 11.80 9.46
CA GLU A 278 -3.19 12.86 9.61
C GLU A 278 -3.33 13.51 10.98
N SER A 279 -2.21 13.55 11.70
CA SER A 279 -2.09 14.13 13.04
C SER A 279 -1.79 15.62 12.96
N ASP A 280 -2.20 16.37 13.97
CA ASP A 280 -1.76 17.76 14.14
C ASP A 280 -0.34 17.84 14.74
N MET A 281 0.18 19.05 14.92
CA MET A 281 1.54 19.25 15.46
C MET A 281 1.66 18.83 16.94
N GLU A 282 0.57 18.88 17.71
CA GLU A 282 0.58 18.52 19.13
C GLU A 282 0.67 16.99 19.29
N ASP A 283 -0.02 16.26 18.43
CA ASP A 283 0.01 14.79 18.34
C ASP A 283 1.43 14.23 18.10
N ILE A 284 2.30 14.94 17.37
CA ILE A 284 3.67 14.51 17.07
C ILE A 284 4.51 14.42 18.34
N GLY A 285 4.41 15.41 19.24
CA GLY A 285 5.15 15.41 20.51
C GLY A 285 4.71 14.28 21.44
N ASP A 286 3.40 14.00 21.48
CA ASP A 286 2.84 12.89 22.24
C ASP A 286 3.24 11.52 21.70
N PHE A 287 3.41 11.41 20.38
CA PHE A 287 3.92 10.19 19.74
C PHE A 287 5.35 9.88 20.18
N ASP A 288 6.26 10.85 20.06
CA ASP A 288 7.67 10.67 20.43
C ASP A 288 7.83 10.33 21.92
N ALA A 289 7.04 10.97 22.78
CA ALA A 289 7.02 10.65 24.20
C ALA A 289 6.50 9.23 24.48
N LEU A 290 5.60 8.70 23.65
CA LEU A 290 5.05 7.35 23.78
C LEU A 290 6.04 6.28 23.33
N VAL A 291 6.65 6.44 22.15
CA VAL A 291 7.48 5.42 21.51
C VAL A 291 8.94 5.47 21.97
N SER A 292 9.42 6.64 22.43
CA SER A 292 10.83 6.88 22.78
C SER A 292 10.96 7.55 24.16
N LYS A 293 10.35 6.93 25.19
CA LYS A 293 10.27 7.47 26.57
C LYS A 293 11.61 7.87 27.18
N GLU A 294 12.62 6.99 27.11
CA GLU A 294 13.93 7.29 27.72
C GLU A 294 14.65 8.40 26.97
N TRP A 295 14.52 8.44 25.63
CA TRP A 295 15.04 9.54 24.84
C TRP A 295 14.41 10.87 25.23
N HIS A 296 13.07 10.95 25.23
CA HIS A 296 12.37 12.18 25.59
C HIS A 296 12.70 12.64 27.02
N LYS A 297 12.88 11.70 27.96
CA LYS A 297 13.33 11.99 29.34
C LYS A 297 14.74 12.58 29.40
N VAL A 298 15.66 12.05 28.60
CA VAL A 298 17.07 12.49 28.57
C VAL A 298 17.23 13.81 27.81
N THR A 299 16.58 13.96 26.66
CA THR A 299 16.65 15.15 25.79
C THR A 299 15.69 16.26 26.22
N LYS A 300 14.70 15.95 27.05
CA LYS A 300 13.64 16.89 27.49
C LYS A 300 12.94 17.57 26.31
N GLY A 301 12.73 16.83 25.22
CA GLY A 301 12.14 17.34 23.99
C GLY A 301 13.02 18.32 23.20
N LYS A 302 14.31 18.47 23.56
CA LYS A 302 15.23 19.32 22.79
C LYS A 302 15.75 18.61 21.56
N GLU A 303 15.64 19.28 20.43
CA GLU A 303 16.05 18.75 19.12
C GLU A 303 17.34 19.38 18.57
N ASP A 304 17.85 20.43 19.22
CA ASP A 304 19.06 21.11 18.76
C ASP A 304 20.31 20.20 18.84
N PRO A 305 21.22 20.24 17.85
CA PRO A 305 22.42 19.41 17.82
C PRO A 305 23.28 19.55 19.08
N TYR A 306 23.41 20.76 19.65
CA TYR A 306 24.24 21.00 20.84
C TYR A 306 23.71 20.27 22.08
N SER A 307 22.39 20.25 22.30
CA SER A 307 21.77 19.49 23.39
C SER A 307 21.99 17.99 23.23
N ARG A 308 21.86 17.47 22.00
CA ARG A 308 22.06 16.05 21.67
C ARG A 308 23.53 15.65 21.88
N LEU A 309 24.47 16.43 21.35
CA LEU A 309 25.91 16.22 21.54
C LEU A 309 26.32 16.31 23.01
N THR A 310 25.71 17.20 23.81
CA THR A 310 25.98 17.26 25.26
C THR A 310 25.55 15.98 25.98
N VAL A 311 24.41 15.41 25.58
CA VAL A 311 23.92 14.12 26.09
C VAL A 311 24.89 13.01 25.72
N PHE A 312 25.30 12.91 24.46
CA PHE A 312 26.23 11.89 23.97
C PHE A 312 27.59 12.01 24.66
N MET A 313 28.12 13.22 24.80
CA MET A 313 29.37 13.49 25.51
C MET A 313 29.29 13.06 26.99
N CYS A 314 28.14 13.24 27.65
CA CYS A 314 27.93 12.75 29.01
C CYS A 314 27.95 11.22 29.07
N ILE A 315 27.27 10.54 28.13
CA ILE A 315 27.23 9.08 28.06
C ILE A 315 28.61 8.50 27.77
N ALA A 316 29.32 9.04 26.77
CA ALA A 316 30.65 8.60 26.38
C ALA A 316 31.69 8.74 27.50
N ALA A 317 31.48 9.69 28.42
CA ALA A 317 32.34 9.90 29.58
C ALA A 317 31.87 9.14 30.84
N GLY A 318 30.85 8.28 30.74
CA GLY A 318 30.28 7.53 31.87
C GLY A 318 29.51 8.40 32.88
N ALA A 319 29.10 9.62 32.49
CA ALA A 319 28.37 10.55 33.35
C ALA A 319 26.84 10.47 33.14
N LYS A 320 26.08 10.99 34.12
CA LYS A 320 24.61 11.06 34.00
C LYS A 320 24.22 11.96 32.82
N PRO A 321 23.40 11.48 31.85
CA PRO A 321 23.01 12.24 30.67
C PRO A 321 22.29 13.55 30.99
N LYS A 322 22.72 14.64 30.36
CA LYS A 322 22.12 15.99 30.51
C LYS A 322 22.19 16.74 29.19
N THR A 323 21.16 17.52 28.89
CA THR A 323 21.11 18.45 27.75
C THR A 323 21.97 19.71 27.93
N THR A 324 22.48 19.93 29.14
CA THR A 324 23.25 21.12 29.50
C THR A 324 24.11 20.81 30.72
N VAL A 325 25.39 21.17 30.69
CA VAL A 325 26.35 20.96 31.79
C VAL A 325 26.99 22.28 32.21
N SER A 326 27.45 22.37 33.45
CA SER A 326 28.27 23.49 33.95
C SER A 326 29.72 23.37 33.47
N GLU A 327 30.48 24.47 33.52
CA GLU A 327 31.93 24.43 33.22
C GLU A 327 32.70 23.43 34.09
N SER A 328 32.31 23.26 35.37
CA SER A 328 32.92 22.28 36.26
C SER A 328 32.62 20.84 35.84
N GLU A 329 31.39 20.57 35.39
CA GLU A 329 31.01 19.26 34.87
C GLU A 329 31.73 18.98 33.55
N ALA A 330 31.82 19.96 32.65
CA ALA A 330 32.55 19.82 31.39
C ALA A 330 34.03 19.44 31.61
N ARG A 331 34.71 20.10 32.57
CA ARG A 331 36.07 19.73 32.96
C ARG A 331 36.15 18.30 33.54
N ALA A 332 35.12 17.87 34.24
CA ALA A 332 35.05 16.50 34.74
C ALA A 332 34.88 15.48 33.61
N LEU A 333 34.06 15.78 32.59
CA LEU A 333 33.93 14.93 31.39
C LEU A 333 35.27 14.77 30.67
N ILE A 334 36.01 15.86 30.45
CA ILE A 334 37.35 15.83 29.82
C ILE A 334 38.29 14.91 30.61
N ARG A 335 38.29 15.03 31.95
CA ARG A 335 39.10 14.16 32.82
C ARG A 335 38.74 12.69 32.68
N GLN A 336 37.44 12.37 32.68
CA GLN A 336 36.96 11.00 32.55
C GLN A 336 37.40 10.39 31.22
N VAL A 337 37.20 11.12 30.12
CA VAL A 337 37.59 10.67 28.79
C VAL A 337 39.11 10.50 28.66
N ARG A 338 39.92 11.40 29.22
CA ARG A 338 41.39 11.20 29.23
C ARG A 338 41.83 9.98 30.02
N GLN A 339 41.11 9.64 31.09
CA GLN A 339 41.46 8.53 31.95
C GLN A 339 40.99 7.18 31.39
N HIS A 340 39.84 7.15 30.71
CA HIS A 340 39.13 5.92 30.36
C HIS A 340 38.82 5.76 28.87
N GLY A 341 39.09 6.78 28.05
CA GLY A 341 38.65 6.84 26.66
C GLY A 341 37.17 7.24 26.53
N PHE A 342 36.70 7.36 25.28
CA PHE A 342 35.28 7.51 24.98
C PHE A 342 34.60 6.15 24.93
N ASP A 343 33.50 6.00 25.66
CA ASP A 343 32.61 4.84 25.53
C ASP A 343 31.64 5.04 24.35
N ASN A 344 32.15 4.84 23.14
CA ASN A 344 31.38 4.99 21.90
C ASN A 344 30.26 3.92 21.81
N ASP A 345 30.50 2.73 22.33
CA ASP A 345 29.52 1.65 22.34
C ASP A 345 28.30 2.02 23.20
N ALA A 346 28.50 2.66 24.35
CA ALA A 346 27.39 3.15 25.18
C ALA A 346 26.56 4.23 24.48
N VAL A 347 27.18 5.16 23.74
CA VAL A 347 26.45 6.17 22.96
C VAL A 347 25.65 5.50 21.83
N SER A 348 26.30 4.60 21.09
CA SER A 348 25.67 3.86 19.99
C SER A 348 24.50 3.01 20.48
N ALA A 349 24.65 2.33 21.63
CA ALA A 349 23.58 1.56 22.26
C ALA A 349 22.42 2.48 22.68
N PHE A 350 22.70 3.60 23.34
CA PHE A 350 21.67 4.56 23.72
C PHE A 350 20.89 5.09 22.51
N ILE A 351 21.56 5.46 21.41
CA ILE A 351 20.88 5.95 20.20
C ILE A 351 20.00 4.84 19.61
N LYS A 352 20.54 3.62 19.47
CA LYS A 352 19.79 2.49 18.88
C LYS A 352 18.58 2.09 19.71
N ASP A 353 18.71 2.13 21.03
CA ASP A 353 17.69 1.62 21.96
C ASP A 353 16.65 2.67 22.35
N ALA A 354 17.04 3.95 22.44
CA ALA A 354 16.18 4.98 23.00
C ALA A 354 15.62 5.97 21.97
N ALA A 355 16.38 6.33 20.93
CA ALA A 355 16.00 7.40 20.00
C ALA A 355 14.82 7.00 19.09
N PRO A 356 14.04 7.96 18.57
CA PRO A 356 13.03 7.70 17.53
C PRO A 356 13.66 7.06 16.29
N PHE A 357 12.97 6.08 15.71
CA PHE A 357 13.48 5.27 14.61
C PHE A 357 13.99 6.11 13.44
N GLU A 358 13.23 7.14 13.05
CA GLU A 358 13.45 7.96 11.86
C GLU A 358 14.75 8.75 11.90
N ILE A 359 15.33 8.98 13.09
CA ILE A 359 16.53 9.80 13.26
C ILE A 359 17.75 9.02 13.75
N LYS A 360 17.64 7.70 13.99
CA LYS A 360 18.74 6.89 14.55
C LYS A 360 20.01 7.00 13.72
N ASP A 361 19.92 6.82 12.41
CA ASP A 361 21.09 6.84 11.52
C ASP A 361 21.73 8.24 11.47
N ASN A 362 20.92 9.29 11.43
CA ASN A 362 21.39 10.68 11.47
C ASN A 362 22.11 10.99 12.79
N LEU A 363 21.60 10.49 13.92
CA LEU A 363 22.23 10.68 15.23
C LEU A 363 23.53 9.89 15.36
N LEU A 364 23.60 8.68 14.79
CA LEU A 364 24.82 7.90 14.74
C LEU A 364 25.89 8.62 13.92
N SER A 365 25.57 9.10 12.71
CA SER A 365 26.50 9.87 11.88
C SER A 365 26.95 11.17 12.56
N LEU A 366 26.02 11.95 13.14
CA LEU A 366 26.34 13.16 13.92
C LEU A 366 27.36 12.88 15.04
N TRP A 367 27.24 11.74 15.72
CA TRP A 367 28.19 11.37 16.76
C TRP A 367 29.50 10.82 16.19
N SER A 368 29.45 9.75 15.40
CA SER A 368 30.65 8.99 15.03
C SER A 368 31.45 9.59 13.88
N GLU A 369 30.79 10.30 12.97
CA GLU A 369 31.41 10.85 11.76
C GLU A 369 31.73 12.34 11.89
N GLU A 370 30.87 13.10 12.58
CA GLU A 370 31.04 14.55 12.70
C GLU A 370 31.72 14.97 14.01
N PHE A 371 31.19 14.56 15.17
CA PHE A 371 31.65 15.08 16.46
C PHE A 371 32.86 14.33 17.04
N LEU A 372 32.82 13.00 17.06
CA LEU A 372 33.82 12.17 17.75
C LEU A 372 35.24 12.35 17.21
N PRO A 373 35.51 12.40 15.89
CA PRO A 373 36.87 12.58 15.37
C PRO A 373 37.55 13.85 15.89
N ASP A 374 36.83 14.99 15.83
CA ASP A 374 37.33 16.25 16.34
C ASP A 374 37.42 16.22 17.88
N ALA A 375 36.45 15.60 18.56
CA ALA A 375 36.48 15.48 20.01
C ALA A 375 37.70 14.66 20.49
N GLU A 376 38.07 13.59 19.80
CA GLU A 376 39.27 12.80 20.10
C GLU A 376 40.55 13.63 19.94
N GLU A 377 40.65 14.46 18.89
CA GLU A 377 41.77 15.36 18.67
C GLU A 377 41.94 16.36 19.83
N TYR A 378 40.86 17.02 20.25
CA TYR A 378 40.96 18.10 21.24
C TYR A 378 40.90 17.64 22.70
N LEU A 379 40.09 16.62 23.02
CA LEU A 379 39.83 16.24 24.42
C LEU A 379 40.91 15.32 24.98
N VAL A 380 41.55 14.50 24.15
CA VAL A 380 42.60 13.55 24.57
C VAL A 380 44.01 14.15 24.43
N ASP A 381 44.13 15.41 23.99
CA ASP A 381 45.41 16.11 23.82
C ASP A 381 46.16 16.30 25.16
N ASP A 382 47.15 15.45 25.41
CA ASP A 382 48.04 15.51 26.58
C ASP A 382 48.89 16.79 26.63
N SER A 383 49.08 17.49 25.49
CA SER A 383 49.78 18.77 25.44
C SER A 383 48.96 19.93 26.01
N ASP A 384 47.68 19.71 26.34
CA ASP A 384 46.78 20.68 26.97
C ASP A 384 46.46 20.31 28.44
N PRO A 385 47.38 20.48 29.39
CA PRO A 385 47.17 20.10 30.79
C PRO A 385 46.17 21.00 31.53
N LYS A 386 45.85 22.17 30.96
CA LYS A 386 44.87 23.13 31.52
C LYS A 386 43.48 22.98 30.87
N TYR A 387 43.32 22.05 29.92
CA TYR A 387 42.09 21.82 29.16
C TYR A 387 41.60 23.07 28.40
N THR A 388 42.50 23.97 27.99
CA THR A 388 42.13 25.23 27.36
C THR A 388 41.50 25.01 25.98
N ARG A 389 42.11 24.15 25.15
CA ARG A 389 41.60 23.80 23.82
C ARG A 389 40.38 22.89 23.93
N ALA A 390 40.47 21.88 24.81
CA ALA A 390 39.36 20.97 25.07
C ALA A 390 38.09 21.71 25.55
N MET A 391 38.23 22.69 26.46
CA MET A 391 37.10 23.51 26.92
C MET A 391 36.57 24.45 25.84
N LYS A 392 37.42 24.95 24.93
CA LYS A 392 36.99 25.78 23.81
C LYS A 392 36.11 24.94 22.86
N PHE A 393 36.60 23.76 22.46
CA PHE A 393 35.85 22.83 21.61
C PHE A 393 34.48 22.47 22.22
N LEU A 394 34.44 22.11 23.51
CA LEU A 394 33.17 21.80 24.17
C LEU A 394 32.21 23.00 24.26
N LYS A 395 32.71 24.24 24.34
CA LYS A 395 31.84 25.44 24.31
C LYS A 395 31.29 25.73 22.92
N GLU A 396 32.00 25.35 21.87
CA GLU A 396 31.58 25.53 20.47
C GLU A 396 30.59 24.44 20.03
N ASN A 397 30.68 23.24 20.60
CA ASN A 397 29.94 22.06 20.13
C ASN A 397 28.97 21.44 21.17
N CYS A 398 28.96 21.92 22.42
CA CYS A 398 28.04 21.46 23.46
C CYS A 398 27.41 22.62 24.24
N ASN A 399 26.29 22.33 24.91
CA ASN A 399 25.55 23.27 25.74
C ASN A 399 26.18 23.39 27.14
N ILE A 400 27.19 24.25 27.24
CA ILE A 400 27.87 24.58 28.50
C ILE A 400 27.26 25.85 29.11
N LYS A 401 26.75 25.77 30.36
CA LYS A 401 26.29 26.96 31.09
C LYS A 401 27.48 27.87 31.36
N THR A 402 27.50 29.02 30.70
CA THR A 402 28.33 30.16 31.09
C THR A 402 27.76 30.76 32.36
N LYS A 403 28.62 31.12 33.31
CA LYS A 403 28.20 31.98 34.42
C LYS A 403 27.85 33.33 33.82
N ASP A 404 26.56 33.65 33.68
CA ASP A 404 26.17 35.04 33.53
C ASP A 404 26.70 35.82 34.74
N ALA A 405 27.41 36.89 34.42
CA ALA A 405 27.79 37.90 35.38
C ALA A 405 26.52 38.33 36.14
N GLY A 406 26.56 38.19 37.46
CA GLY A 406 25.42 38.49 38.29
C GLY A 406 24.97 39.95 38.17
N LYS A 407 23.67 40.15 38.35
CA LYS A 407 23.07 41.36 38.94
C LYS A 407 23.59 42.69 38.39
N GLU A 408 22.96 43.20 37.34
CA GLU A 408 22.72 44.64 37.31
C GLU A 408 21.53 44.94 38.22
N LYS A 409 21.85 45.32 39.46
CA LYS A 409 21.00 46.26 40.19
C LYS A 409 21.10 47.60 39.46
N LYS A 410 20.00 48.05 38.85
CA LYS A 410 19.52 49.42 38.99
C LYS A 410 18.03 49.49 38.72
#